data_AF-A0A9D7TAX2-F1
#
_entry.id   AF-A0A9D7TAX2-F1
#
_cell.length_a   1.000
_cell.length_b   1.000
_cell.length_c   1.000
_cell.angle_alpha   90.00
_cell.angle_beta   90.00
_cell.angle_gamma   90.00
#
_symmetry.space_group_name_H-M   'P 1'
#
loop_
_entity.id
_entity.type
_entity.pdbx_description
1 polymer ?
#
loop_
_entity_poly.entity_id
_entity_poly.type
_entity_poly.pdbx_seq_one_letter_code
_entity_poly.pdbx_strand_id
1 'polypeptide(L)'
;MNPQLQARIDHLVADRQRAWRAPNVSVGLVRDGQLVHTVHVGAARLDPVTAATDDTPFMIGSVTKTFTAVVIMALRDEGRLDLDDRLDAHLPGISHGELTIRLMLGHLSGLQREPVGRVWESMDNPDADPVAR
;
A
#
# COMPACT_ATOMS: atom_id res chain seq x y z
N MET A 1 -24.02 0.31 15.76
CA MET A 1 -24.28 -0.80 14.80
C MET A 1 -25.12 -1.87 15.50
N ASN A 2 -25.90 -2.69 14.77
CA ASN A 2 -26.68 -3.78 15.39
C ASN A 2 -25.72 -4.84 16.01
N PRO A 3 -25.88 -5.25 17.29
CA PRO A 3 -25.04 -6.27 17.94
C PRO A 3 -24.95 -7.61 17.20
N GLN A 4 -26.03 -8.05 16.56
CA GLN A 4 -26.03 -9.29 15.76
C GLN A 4 -25.11 -9.18 14.55
N LEU A 5 -25.03 -8.00 13.93
CA LEU A 5 -24.13 -7.75 12.81
C LEU A 5 -22.68 -7.70 13.28
N GLN A 6 -22.40 -7.08 14.44
CA GLN A 6 -21.06 -7.09 15.06
C GLN A 6 -20.57 -8.52 15.28
N ALA A 7 -21.36 -9.34 16.00
CA ALA A 7 -21.00 -10.73 16.27
C ALA A 7 -20.75 -11.54 14.99
N ARG A 8 -21.55 -11.31 13.93
CA ARG A 8 -21.35 -11.98 12.63
C ARG A 8 -20.06 -11.55 11.95
N ILE A 9 -19.68 -10.27 12.05
CA ILE A 9 -18.40 -9.77 11.52
C ILE A 9 -17.25 -10.38 12.30
N ASP A 10 -17.31 -10.39 13.63
CA ASP A 10 -16.27 -10.94 14.49
C ASP A 10 -16.00 -12.41 14.14
N HIS A 11 -17.07 -13.20 14.00
CA HIS A 11 -16.99 -14.59 13.59
C HIS A 11 -16.36 -14.75 12.20
N LEU A 12 -16.77 -13.93 11.22
CA LEU A 12 -16.22 -13.97 9.87
C LEU A 12 -14.71 -13.65 9.88
N VAL A 13 -14.28 -12.63 10.62
CA VAL A 13 -12.86 -12.25 10.72
C VAL A 13 -12.05 -13.39 11.33
N ALA A 14 -12.56 -14.02 12.40
CA ALA A 14 -11.90 -15.15 13.03
C ALA A 14 -11.79 -16.37 12.10
N ASP A 15 -12.85 -16.66 11.34
CA ASP A 15 -12.83 -17.74 10.34
C ASP A 15 -11.82 -17.48 9.23
N ARG A 16 -11.75 -16.25 8.72
CA ARG A 16 -10.80 -15.89 7.66
C ARG A 16 -9.37 -15.91 8.14
N GLN A 17 -9.10 -15.39 9.34
CA GLN A 17 -7.78 -15.47 9.95
C GLN A 17 -7.28 -16.92 10.03
N ARG A 18 -8.13 -17.84 10.49
CA ARG A 18 -7.82 -19.28 10.52
C ARG A 18 -7.63 -19.88 9.13
N ALA A 19 -8.56 -19.63 8.21
CA ALA A 19 -8.53 -20.18 6.87
C ALA A 19 -7.29 -19.75 6.08
N TRP A 20 -6.86 -18.50 6.24
CA TRP A 20 -5.64 -17.98 5.60
C TRP A 20 -4.37 -18.32 6.35
N ARG A 21 -4.46 -18.92 7.55
CA ARG A 21 -3.32 -19.15 8.45
C ARG A 21 -2.53 -17.85 8.70
N ALA A 22 -3.23 -16.72 8.71
CA ALA A 22 -2.62 -15.41 8.90
C ALA A 22 -2.32 -15.20 10.39
N PRO A 23 -1.11 -14.78 10.81
CA PRO A 23 -0.81 -14.50 12.21
C PRO A 23 -1.77 -13.51 12.87
N ASN A 24 -2.23 -12.52 12.10
CA ASN A 24 -3.23 -11.55 12.49
C ASN A 24 -4.15 -11.20 11.32
N VAL A 25 -5.40 -10.86 11.64
CA VAL A 25 -6.27 -10.05 10.78
C VAL A 25 -6.89 -8.94 11.62
N SER A 26 -6.82 -7.71 11.14
CA SER A 26 -7.40 -6.51 11.75
C SER A 26 -8.36 -5.84 10.77
N VAL A 27 -9.57 -5.51 11.21
CA VAL A 27 -10.66 -4.97 10.37
C VAL A 27 -11.31 -3.79 11.08
N GLY A 28 -11.48 -2.67 10.37
CA GLY A 28 -12.30 -1.54 10.79
C GLY A 28 -13.49 -1.33 9.86
N LEU A 29 -14.67 -1.04 10.41
CA LEU A 29 -15.86 -0.67 9.65
C LEU A 29 -16.15 0.81 9.81
N VAL A 30 -16.15 1.53 8.69
CA VAL A 30 -16.52 2.94 8.64
C VAL A 30 -17.91 3.08 8.02
N ARG A 31 -18.77 3.88 8.66
CA ARG A 31 -20.09 4.26 8.13
C ARG A 31 -20.32 5.73 8.43
N ASP A 32 -20.77 6.48 7.44
CA ASP A 32 -21.05 7.92 7.56
C ASP A 32 -19.86 8.71 8.14
N GLY A 33 -18.64 8.35 7.70
CA GLY A 33 -17.39 8.96 8.15
C GLY A 33 -16.96 8.59 9.58
N GLN A 34 -17.69 7.71 10.27
CA GLN A 34 -17.41 7.28 11.64
C GLN A 34 -16.93 5.83 11.66
N LEU A 35 -15.89 5.54 12.44
CA LEU A 35 -15.49 4.17 12.76
C LEU A 35 -16.51 3.56 13.72
N VAL A 36 -17.32 2.61 13.24
CA VAL A 36 -18.45 2.05 14.01
C VAL A 36 -18.14 0.70 14.65
N HIS A 37 -17.02 0.07 14.28
CA HIS A 37 -16.56 -1.21 14.82
C HIS A 37 -15.12 -1.51 14.41
N THR A 38 -14.36 -2.14 15.30
CA THR A 38 -13.04 -2.72 15.01
C THR A 38 -12.96 -4.15 15.53
N VAL A 39 -12.22 -4.99 14.81
CA VAL A 39 -12.01 -6.40 15.14
C VAL A 39 -10.56 -6.76 14.88
N HIS A 40 -9.92 -7.38 15.87
CA HIS A 40 -8.55 -7.87 15.77
C HIS A 40 -8.51 -9.32 16.21
N VAL A 41 -8.06 -10.22 15.34
CA VAL A 41 -7.91 -11.65 15.65
C VAL A 41 -6.46 -12.07 15.43
N GLY A 42 -5.89 -12.76 16.40
CA GLY A 42 -4.51 -13.23 16.36
C GLY A 42 -3.51 -12.22 16.92
N ALA A 43 -2.23 -12.40 16.59
CA ALA A 43 -1.13 -11.67 17.20
C ALA A 43 -0.37 -10.83 16.17
N ALA A 44 -0.18 -9.55 16.46
CA ALA A 44 0.64 -8.63 15.67
C ALA A 44 2.13 -9.00 15.71
N ARG A 45 2.56 -9.68 16.76
CA ARG A 45 3.91 -10.22 16.92
C ARG A 45 3.82 -11.63 17.49
N LEU A 46 4.63 -12.54 16.98
CA LEU A 46 4.67 -13.93 17.44
C LEU A 46 5.69 -14.15 18.56
N ASP A 47 6.73 -13.34 18.64
CA ASP A 47 7.76 -13.43 19.68
C ASP A 47 8.27 -12.03 20.13
N PRO A 48 7.98 -11.61 21.39
CA PRO A 48 6.98 -12.20 22.26
C PRO A 48 5.57 -12.04 21.66
N VAL A 49 4.68 -13.00 21.94
CA VAL A 49 3.28 -12.94 21.47
C VAL A 49 2.64 -11.64 21.95
N THR A 50 2.13 -10.84 21.02
CA THR A 50 1.42 -9.59 21.32
C THR A 50 0.19 -9.47 20.46
N ALA A 51 -0.98 -9.30 21.09
CA ALA A 51 -2.24 -9.10 20.39
C ALA A 51 -2.21 -7.81 19.56
N ALA A 52 -2.89 -7.80 18.41
CA ALA A 52 -3.12 -6.56 17.70
C ALA A 52 -4.19 -5.72 18.40
N THR A 53 -4.09 -4.41 18.22
CA THR A 53 -4.96 -3.37 18.77
C THR A 53 -5.30 -2.37 17.67
N ASP A 54 -6.20 -1.43 17.95
CA ASP A 54 -6.53 -0.31 17.06
C ASP A 54 -5.29 0.51 16.64
N ASP A 55 -4.27 0.56 17.51
CA ASP A 55 -3.04 1.34 17.31
C ASP A 55 -1.88 0.52 16.70
N THR A 56 -2.11 -0.74 16.34
CA THR A 56 -1.05 -1.58 15.78
C THR A 56 -0.69 -1.13 14.36
N PRO A 57 0.56 -0.75 14.07
CA PRO A 57 0.97 -0.38 12.72
C PRO A 57 1.17 -1.61 11.83
N PHE A 58 0.81 -1.48 10.55
CA PHE A 58 1.03 -2.50 9.54
C PHE A 58 1.72 -1.90 8.31
N MET A 59 2.55 -2.69 7.65
CA MET A 59 3.11 -2.35 6.35
C MET A 59 2.02 -2.48 5.27
N ILE A 60 1.50 -1.35 4.79
CA ILE A 60 0.32 -1.33 3.89
C ILE A 60 0.67 -1.55 2.40
N GLY A 61 1.96 -1.65 2.07
CA GLY A 61 2.44 -1.95 0.72
C GLY A 61 1.87 -1.01 -0.35
N SER A 62 1.28 -1.58 -1.41
CA SER A 62 0.78 -0.79 -2.55
C SER A 62 -0.37 0.17 -2.23
N VAL A 63 -0.99 0.08 -1.05
CA VAL A 63 -1.96 1.09 -0.59
C VAL A 63 -1.32 2.48 -0.50
N THR A 64 -0.01 2.56 -0.25
CA THR A 64 0.76 3.82 -0.23
C THR A 64 0.62 4.63 -1.54
N LYS A 65 0.44 3.97 -2.69
CA LYS A 65 0.30 4.64 -4.00
C LYS A 65 -0.89 5.62 -4.03
N THR A 66 -1.98 5.29 -3.34
CA THR A 66 -3.15 6.16 -3.24
C THR A 66 -2.81 7.48 -2.54
N PHE A 67 -1.99 7.43 -1.48
CA PHE A 67 -1.53 8.63 -0.78
C PHE A 67 -0.59 9.47 -1.66
N THR A 68 0.35 8.83 -2.35
CA THR A 68 1.22 9.52 -3.31
C THR A 68 0.41 10.20 -4.42
N ALA A 69 -0.61 9.53 -4.96
CA ALA A 69 -1.50 10.10 -5.96
C ALA A 69 -2.25 11.32 -5.42
N VAL A 70 -2.76 11.28 -4.18
CA VAL A 70 -3.41 12.44 -3.55
C VAL A 70 -2.45 13.63 -3.43
N VAL A 71 -1.20 13.40 -3.04
CA VAL A 71 -0.19 14.47 -2.98
C VAL A 71 0.08 15.06 -4.36
N ILE A 72 0.20 14.24 -5.41
CA ILE A 72 0.40 14.72 -6.78
C ILE A 72 -0.81 15.55 -7.25
N MET A 73 -2.04 15.10 -6.95
CA MET A 73 -3.25 15.86 -7.27
C MET A 73 -3.30 17.19 -6.52
N ALA A 74 -2.90 17.23 -5.25
CA ALA A 74 -2.82 18.49 -4.49
C ALA A 74 -1.80 19.46 -5.10
N LEU A 75 -0.63 18.98 -5.51
CA LEU A 75 0.38 19.81 -6.19
C LEU A 75 -0.13 20.36 -7.53
N ARG A 76 -0.88 19.56 -8.28
CA ARG A 76 -1.55 20.01 -9.51
C ARG A 76 -2.56 21.11 -9.22
N ASP A 77 -3.40 20.93 -8.20
CA ASP A 77 -4.42 21.92 -7.83
C ASP A 77 -3.77 23.23 -7.29
N GLU A 78 -2.58 23.15 -6.70
CA GLU A 78 -1.72 24.30 -6.35
C GLU A 78 -1.03 24.96 -7.56
N GLY A 79 -1.18 24.40 -8.78
CA GLY A 79 -0.52 24.89 -9.99
C GLY A 79 0.98 24.65 -10.04
N ARG A 80 1.51 23.73 -9.21
CA ARG A 80 2.95 23.42 -9.13
C ARG A 80 3.43 22.44 -10.20
N LEU A 81 2.51 21.70 -10.81
CA LEU A 81 2.72 20.80 -11.93
C LEU A 81 1.43 20.64 -12.74
N ASP A 82 1.53 20.23 -13.99
CA ASP A 82 0.43 19.66 -14.76
C ASP A 82 0.59 18.13 -14.86
N LEU A 83 -0.53 17.40 -14.98
CA LEU A 83 -0.45 15.95 -15.15
C LEU A 83 0.15 15.55 -16.50
N ASP A 84 0.09 16.44 -17.49
CA ASP A 84 0.70 16.24 -18.80
C ASP A 84 2.16 16.70 -18.87
N ASP A 85 2.72 17.19 -17.75
CA ASP A 85 4.16 17.43 -17.64
C ASP A 85 4.94 16.13 -17.81
N ARG A 86 6.05 16.24 -18.53
CA ARG A 86 7.07 15.19 -18.62
C ARG A 86 7.76 15.03 -17.27
N LEU A 87 8.17 13.80 -16.93
CA LEU A 87 8.86 13.54 -15.67
C LEU A 87 10.21 14.29 -15.59
N ASP A 88 10.93 14.40 -16.70
CA ASP A 88 12.22 15.11 -16.76
C ASP A 88 12.13 16.62 -16.49
N ALA A 89 10.94 17.22 -16.60
CA ALA A 89 10.70 18.61 -16.20
C ALA A 89 10.79 18.82 -14.68
N HIS A 90 10.49 17.78 -13.90
CA HIS A 90 10.48 17.83 -12.43
C HIS A 90 11.63 17.05 -11.80
N LEU A 91 12.13 16.01 -12.49
CA LEU A 91 13.18 15.10 -12.04
C LEU A 91 14.25 14.96 -13.14
N PRO A 92 15.16 15.95 -13.27
CA PRO A 92 16.17 15.92 -14.33
C PRO A 92 17.14 14.75 -14.17
N GLY A 93 17.46 14.08 -15.28
CA GLY A 93 18.46 13.00 -15.33
C GLY A 93 17.93 11.59 -15.06
N ILE A 94 16.62 11.41 -14.91
CA ILE A 94 16.03 10.07 -14.78
C ILE A 94 15.88 9.37 -16.13
N SER A 95 15.90 8.02 -16.11
CA SER A 95 15.45 7.22 -17.25
C SER A 95 13.94 7.39 -17.46
N HIS A 96 13.48 7.28 -18.71
CA HIS A 96 12.07 7.45 -19.11
C HIS A 96 11.49 8.83 -18.79
N GLY A 97 12.34 9.86 -18.78
CA GLY A 97 11.95 11.24 -18.52
C GLY A 97 10.86 11.78 -19.46
N GLU A 98 10.71 11.18 -20.64
CA GLU A 98 9.71 11.54 -21.64
C GLU A 98 8.27 11.16 -21.32
N LEU A 99 8.08 10.26 -20.36
CA LEU A 99 6.74 9.90 -19.89
C LEU A 99 6.11 11.05 -19.13
N THR A 100 4.77 11.10 -19.11
CA THR A 100 4.04 12.11 -18.34
C THR A 100 3.65 11.59 -16.96
N ILE A 101 3.41 12.52 -16.02
CA ILE A 101 2.88 12.22 -14.70
C ILE A 101 1.56 11.43 -14.80
N ARG A 102 0.68 11.78 -15.75
CA ARG A 102 -0.58 11.09 -16.03
C ARG A 102 -0.37 9.61 -16.37
N LEU A 103 0.60 9.30 -17.22
CA LEU A 103 0.90 7.91 -17.59
C LEU A 103 1.38 7.11 -16.39
N MET A 104 2.17 7.72 -15.50
CA MET A 104 2.63 7.08 -14.27
C MET A 104 1.49 6.81 -13.30
N LEU A 105 0.65 7.82 -13.01
CA LEU A 105 -0.51 7.66 -12.12
C LEU A 105 -1.51 6.63 -12.67
N GLY A 106 -1.72 6.62 -13.99
CA GLY A 106 -2.67 5.74 -14.66
C GLY A 106 -2.18 4.30 -14.84
N HIS A 107 -0.94 3.97 -14.47
CA HIS A 107 -0.31 2.68 -14.82
C HIS A 107 -0.31 2.41 -16.34
N LEU A 108 -0.11 3.48 -17.13
CA LEU A 108 -0.12 3.45 -18.61
C LEU A 108 1.27 3.69 -19.22
N SER A 109 2.31 3.74 -18.40
CA SER A 109 3.68 4.01 -18.85
C SER A 109 4.30 2.88 -19.68
N GLY A 110 3.75 1.67 -19.59
CA GLY A 110 4.34 0.48 -20.22
C GLY A 110 5.63 0.00 -19.56
N LEU A 111 6.03 0.58 -18.43
CA LEU A 111 7.23 0.17 -17.70
C LEU A 111 7.07 -1.22 -17.10
N GLN A 112 8.14 -2.02 -17.21
CA GLN A 112 8.22 -3.31 -16.55
C GLN A 112 8.19 -3.11 -15.04
N ARG A 113 7.33 -3.87 -14.34
CA ARG A 113 7.15 -3.72 -12.89
C ARG A 113 8.41 -4.09 -12.11
N GLU A 114 9.04 -5.19 -12.49
CA GLU A 114 10.14 -5.80 -11.74
C GLU A 114 11.36 -5.96 -12.64
N PRO A 115 12.59 -5.82 -12.13
CA PRO A 115 13.78 -6.24 -12.85
C PRO A 115 13.65 -7.71 -13.29
N VAL A 116 14.32 -8.09 -14.39
CA VAL A 116 14.39 -9.48 -14.81
C VAL A 116 15.11 -10.29 -13.73
N GLY A 117 14.43 -11.28 -13.13
CA GLY A 117 15.01 -12.11 -12.07
C GLY A 117 14.00 -12.55 -11.02
N ARG A 118 14.51 -12.95 -9.86
CA ARG A 118 13.73 -13.51 -8.74
C ARG A 118 13.77 -12.64 -7.48
N VAL A 119 13.72 -11.32 -7.68
CA VAL A 119 13.96 -10.31 -6.64
C VAL A 119 13.09 -10.50 -5.40
N TRP A 120 11.84 -10.97 -5.55
CA TRP A 120 10.94 -11.23 -4.42
C TRP A 120 11.15 -12.59 -3.74
N GLU A 121 11.76 -13.55 -4.42
CA GLU A 121 12.03 -14.87 -3.86
C GLU A 121 13.39 -14.91 -3.16
N SER A 122 14.40 -14.26 -3.74
CA SER A 122 15.73 -14.16 -3.15
C SER A 122 15.87 -12.99 -2.18
N MET A 123 15.06 -11.93 -2.34
CA MET A 123 15.30 -10.61 -1.75
C MET A 123 16.68 -10.01 -2.08
N ASP A 124 17.36 -10.57 -3.10
CA ASP A 124 18.60 -10.04 -3.63
C ASP A 124 18.28 -9.00 -4.69
N ASN A 125 18.58 -7.74 -4.40
CA ASN A 125 18.41 -6.65 -5.35
C ASN A 125 19.48 -6.74 -6.45
N PRO A 126 19.10 -6.85 -7.75
CA PRO A 126 20.07 -6.94 -8.85
C PRO A 126 21.01 -5.72 -8.94
N ASP A 127 20.63 -4.57 -8.40
CA ASP A 127 21.43 -3.34 -8.41
C ASP A 127 22.24 -3.12 -7.12
N ALA A 128 22.44 -4.16 -6.30
CA ALA A 128 23.29 -4.06 -5.10
C ALA A 128 24.80 -4.01 -5.40
N ASP A 129 25.21 -4.00 -6.67
CA ASP A 129 26.59 -3.69 -7.07
C ASP A 129 26.75 -2.18 -7.31
N PRO A 130 27.52 -1.44 -6.49
CA PRO A 130 27.71 0.01 -6.66
C PRO A 130 28.58 0.39 -7.87
N VAL A 131 29.00 -0.57 -8.71
CA VAL A 131 29.97 -0.33 -9.79
C VAL A 131 29.57 -1.00 -11.11
N ALA A 132 28.50 -0.52 -11.73
CA ALA A 132 28.32 -0.67 -13.18
C ALA A 132 27.88 0.68 -13.76
N ARG A 133 28.86 1.30 -14.43
CA ARG A 133 28.86 2.64 -15.05
C ARG A 133 27.67 2.93 -15.95
#